data_AF-A0A679FQZ4-F1
#
_entry.id   AF-A0A679FQZ4-F1
#
_cell.length_a   1.000
_cell.length_b   1.000
_cell.length_c   1.000
_cell.angle_alpha   90.00
_cell.angle_beta   90.00
_cell.angle_gamma   90.00
#
_symmetry.space_group_name_H-M   'P 1'
#
loop_
_entity.id
_entity.type
_entity.pdbx_description
1 polymer ?
#
loop_
_entity_poly.entity_id
_entity_poly.type
_entity_poly.pdbx_seq_one_letter_code
_entity_poly.pdbx_strand_id
1 'polypeptide(L)'
;MSGSYWLSAARRKRSKQEIQQAYEWGIKRNIDTLNVSDQLYRHNVQQWKQREQSGLIPLKKNTIRNISVHLSINSSGKEKLDDRAGN
;
A
#
# COMPACT_ATOMS: atom_id res chain seq x y z
N MET A 1 -18.42 -12.51 12.84
CA MET A 1 -17.34 -11.57 12.45
C MET A 1 -17.63 -10.20 13.05
N SER A 2 -16.65 -9.55 13.69
CA SER A 2 -16.83 -8.30 14.46
C SER A 2 -16.72 -7.02 13.61
N GLY A 3 -17.21 -5.88 14.14
CA GLY A 3 -17.12 -4.57 13.46
C GLY A 3 -15.68 -4.09 13.19
N SER A 4 -14.72 -4.45 14.05
CA SER A 4 -13.29 -4.12 13.86
C SER A 4 -12.71 -4.79 12.60
N TYR A 5 -13.16 -6.00 12.28
CA TYR A 5 -12.74 -6.71 11.08
C TYR A 5 -13.16 -5.94 9.82
N TRP A 6 -14.42 -5.50 9.75
CA TRP A 6 -14.96 -4.76 8.59
C TRP A 6 -14.27 -3.41 8.40
N LEU A 7 -14.00 -2.68 9.48
CA LEU A 7 -13.25 -1.43 9.42
C LEU A 7 -11.84 -1.65 8.85
N SER A 8 -11.15 -2.69 9.31
CA SER A 8 -9.81 -3.04 8.81
C SER A 8 -9.85 -3.41 7.32
N ALA A 9 -10.88 -4.14 6.88
CA ALA A 9 -11.06 -4.54 5.49
C ALA A 9 -11.35 -3.33 4.57
N ALA A 10 -12.23 -2.43 5.00
CA ALA A 10 -12.52 -1.19 4.29
C ALA A 10 -11.27 -0.31 4.16
N ARG A 11 -10.48 -0.18 5.24
CA ARG A 11 -9.23 0.58 5.22
C ARG A 11 -8.18 -0.03 4.29
N ARG A 12 -8.00 -1.36 4.31
CA ARG A 12 -7.11 -2.05 3.34
C ARG A 12 -7.54 -1.78 1.90
N LYS A 13 -8.85 -1.85 1.60
CA LYS A 13 -9.39 -1.57 0.26
C LYS A 13 -9.09 -0.14 -0.17
N ARG A 14 -9.30 0.83 0.73
CA ARG A 14 -9.03 2.24 0.45
C ARG A 14 -7.55 2.50 0.18
N SER A 15 -6.65 1.98 1.02
CA SER A 15 -5.21 2.13 0.81
C SER A 15 -4.75 1.52 -0.51
N LYS A 16 -5.28 0.36 -0.93
CA LYS A 16 -5.00 -0.21 -2.25
C LYS A 16 -5.40 0.72 -3.39
N GLN A 17 -6.57 1.38 -3.27
CA GLN A 17 -7.04 2.33 -4.28
C GLN A 17 -6.13 3.56 -4.35
N GLU A 18 -5.72 4.10 -3.21
CA GLU A 18 -4.83 5.27 -3.14
C GLU A 18 -3.45 4.98 -3.73
N ILE A 19 -2.86 3.82 -3.41
CA ILE A 19 -1.59 3.36 -4.01
C ILE A 19 -1.73 3.24 -5.53
N GLN A 20 -2.80 2.61 -6.02
CA GLN A 20 -3.05 2.46 -7.46
C GLN A 20 -3.22 3.83 -8.15
N GLN A 21 -3.93 4.77 -7.53
CA GLN A 21 -4.13 6.12 -8.07
C GLN A 21 -2.83 6.91 -8.13
N ALA A 22 -2.01 6.86 -7.07
CA ALA A 22 -0.70 7.51 -7.05
C ALA A 22 0.24 6.95 -8.13
N TYR A 23 0.20 5.63 -8.32
CA TYR A 23 0.95 4.95 -9.37
C TYR A 23 0.52 5.38 -10.78
N GLU A 24 -0.80 5.35 -11.07
CA GLU A 24 -1.32 5.77 -12.36
C GLU A 24 -1.11 7.26 -12.64
N TRP A 25 -1.18 8.09 -11.60
CA TRP A 25 -0.85 9.52 -11.69
C TRP A 25 0.61 9.74 -12.07
N GLY A 26 1.53 8.94 -11.51
CA GLY A 26 2.96 8.95 -11.83
C GLY A 26 3.25 8.54 -13.27
N ILE A 27 2.66 7.41 -13.72
CA ILE A 27 2.80 6.94 -15.11
C ILE A 27 2.42 8.05 -16.11
N LYS A 28 1.28 8.73 -15.89
CA LYS A 28 0.82 9.81 -16.77
C LYS A 28 1.80 10.99 -16.89
N ARG A 29 2.74 11.11 -15.94
CA ARG A 29 3.76 12.17 -15.88
C ARG A 29 5.17 11.65 -16.13
N ASN A 30 5.32 10.37 -16.45
CA ASN A 30 6.61 9.70 -16.55
C ASN A 30 7.43 9.80 -15.24
N ILE A 31 6.76 9.62 -14.09
CA ILE A 31 7.35 9.67 -12.74
C ILE A 31 7.15 8.32 -12.05
N ASP A 32 8.22 7.77 -11.48
CA ASP A 32 8.18 6.60 -10.59
C ASP A 32 7.80 7.00 -9.16
N THR A 33 6.54 7.39 -8.95
CA THR A 33 6.03 7.90 -7.67
C THR A 33 6.26 6.96 -6.48
N LEU A 34 6.33 5.66 -6.73
CA LEU A 34 6.45 4.63 -5.69
C LEU A 34 7.86 4.03 -5.60
N ASN A 35 8.84 4.60 -6.31
CA ASN A 35 10.22 4.11 -6.38
C ASN A 35 10.33 2.62 -6.77
N VAL A 36 9.44 2.13 -7.65
CA VAL A 36 9.38 0.73 -8.09
C VAL A 36 10.71 0.27 -8.70
N SER A 37 11.37 1.13 -9.48
CA SER A 37 12.66 0.81 -10.10
C SER A 37 13.76 0.60 -9.05
N ASP A 38 13.89 1.53 -8.11
CA ASP A 38 14.88 1.44 -7.02
C ASP A 38 14.61 0.24 -6.11
N GLN A 39 13.34 -0.04 -5.80
CA GLN A 39 12.98 -1.23 -5.04
C GLN A 39 13.37 -2.52 -5.78
N LEU A 40 13.11 -2.61 -7.10
CA LEU A 40 13.53 -3.79 -7.87
C LEU A 40 15.06 -3.91 -7.93
N TYR A 41 15.78 -2.79 -8.06
CA TYR A 41 17.25 -2.78 -8.02
C TYR A 41 17.79 -3.36 -6.70
N ARG A 42 17.26 -2.91 -5.56
CA ARG A 42 17.69 -3.33 -4.22
C ARG A 42 17.38 -4.81 -3.92
N HIS A 43 16.21 -5.28 -4.34
CA HIS A 43 15.74 -6.62 -4.00
C HIS A 43 16.08 -7.69 -5.05
N ASN A 44 16.24 -7.29 -6.33
CA ASN A 44 16.55 -8.21 -7.42
C ASN A 44 17.25 -7.49 -8.59
N VAL A 45 18.53 -7.20 -8.40
CA VAL A 45 19.36 -6.50 -9.40
C VAL A 45 19.40 -7.20 -10.76
N GLN A 46 19.28 -8.54 -10.80
CA GLN A 46 19.30 -9.30 -12.05
C GLN A 46 18.04 -9.01 -12.88
N GLN A 47 16.86 -9.07 -12.27
CA GLN A 47 15.60 -8.72 -12.93
C GLN A 47 15.54 -7.24 -13.28
N TRP A 48 16.13 -6.37 -12.44
CA TRP A 48 16.26 -4.95 -12.75
C TRP A 48 17.06 -4.75 -14.04
N LYS A 49 18.28 -5.28 -14.12
CA LYS A 49 19.17 -5.15 -15.30
C LYS A 49 18.53 -5.64 -16.60
N GLN A 50 17.66 -6.65 -16.55
CA GLN A 50 16.96 -7.19 -17.73
C GLN A 50 15.87 -6.27 -18.28
N ARG A 51 15.36 -5.34 -17.46
CA ARG A 51 14.15 -4.55 -17.75
C ARG A 51 14.41 -3.05 -17.76
N GLU A 52 15.54 -2.64 -17.23
CA GLU A 52 15.97 -1.25 -17.16
C GLU A 52 16.09 -0.65 -18.57
N GLN A 53 15.67 0.62 -18.71
CA GLN A 53 15.96 1.47 -19.84
C GLN A 53 16.41 2.84 -19.33
N SER A 54 17.69 3.18 -19.56
CA SER A 54 18.28 4.48 -19.26
C SER A 54 18.29 4.84 -17.76
N GLY A 55 18.59 3.87 -16.91
CA GLY A 55 18.67 3.97 -15.45
C GLY A 55 17.36 3.73 -14.70
N LEU A 56 16.25 3.40 -15.37
CA LEU A 56 14.93 3.24 -14.75
C LEU A 56 14.14 2.08 -15.36
N ILE A 57 13.16 1.54 -14.61
CA ILE A 57 12.22 0.56 -15.14
C ILE A 57 11.06 1.30 -15.80
N PRO A 58 10.77 1.09 -17.09
CA PRO A 58 9.60 1.70 -17.74
C PRO A 58 8.30 1.23 -17.08
N LEU A 59 7.60 2.16 -16.43
CA LEU A 59 6.36 1.87 -15.73
C LEU A 59 5.16 1.94 -16.68
N LYS A 60 4.36 0.89 -16.64
CA LYS A 60 3.10 0.74 -17.39
C LYS A 60 2.00 0.39 -16.41
N LYS A 61 0.74 0.58 -16.80
CA LYS A 61 -0.42 0.31 -15.93
C LYS A 61 -0.38 -1.09 -15.29
N ASN A 62 0.21 -2.08 -15.96
CA ASN A 62 0.29 -3.47 -15.53
C ASN A 62 1.67 -3.91 -14.99
N THR A 63 2.62 -3.00 -14.74
CA THR A 63 3.92 -3.33 -14.13
C THR A 63 3.74 -3.77 -12.68
N ILE A 64 2.93 -3.05 -11.90
CA ILE A 64 2.42 -3.54 -10.61
C ILE A 64 1.03 -4.14 -10.83
N ARG A 65 0.87 -5.43 -10.51
CA ARG A 65 -0.40 -6.15 -10.66
C ARG A 65 -1.03 -6.49 -9.31
N ASN A 66 -0.18 -6.83 -8.34
CA ASN A 66 -0.59 -7.32 -7.03
C ASN A 66 -0.18 -6.32 -5.96
N ILE A 67 -1.15 -5.58 -5.40
CA ILE A 67 -0.95 -4.72 -4.24
C ILE A 67 -1.47 -5.47 -3.01
N SER A 68 -0.56 -5.88 -2.14
CA SER A 68 -0.88 -6.41 -0.81
C SER A 68 -0.67 -5.31 0.24
N VAL A 69 -1.66 -5.14 1.12
CA VAL A 69 -1.61 -4.15 2.20
C VAL A 69 -1.87 -4.88 3.51
N HIS A 70 -0.86 -4.88 4.38
CA HIS A 70 -0.96 -5.40 5.74
C HIS A 70 -1.19 -4.23 6.69
N LEU A 71 -2.28 -4.27 7.46
CA LEU A 71 -2.61 -3.26 8.46
C LEU A 71 -2.69 -3.94 9.83
N SER A 72 -1.87 -3.50 10.77
CA SER A 72 -1.99 -3.79 12.20
C SER A 72 -2.62 -2.59 12.89
N ILE A 73 -3.79 -2.78 13.52
CA ILE A 73 -4.42 -1.75 14.33
C ILE A 73 -4.01 -2.00 15.77
N ASN A 74 -3.14 -1.14 16.30
CA ASN A 74 -2.77 -1.17 17.71
C ASN A 74 -3.53 -0.03 18.40
N SER A 75 -4.50 -0.35 19.26
CA SER A 75 -5.17 0.63 20.11
C SER A 75 -4.44 0.71 21.45
N SER A 76 -3.86 1.86 21.79
CA SER A 76 -3.31 2.14 23.12
C SER A 76 -4.33 2.72 24.10
N GLY A 77 -5.60 2.78 23.72
CA GLY A 77 -6.67 3.30 24.57
C GLY A 77 -7.04 2.30 25.67
N LYS A 78 -6.98 2.74 26.93
CA LYS A 78 -7.69 2.04 28.01
C LYS A 78 -9.17 2.02 27.66
N GLU A 79 -9.74 0.85 27.53
CA GLU A 79 -11.19 0.66 27.56
C GLU A 79 -11.67 1.21 28.92
N LYS A 80 -12.39 2.33 28.91
CA LYS A 80 -13.19 2.71 30.08
C LYS A 80 -14.32 1.69 30.13
N LEU A 81 -14.21 0.72 31.03
CA LEU A 81 -15.32 -0.14 31.39
C LEU A 81 -16.46 0.74 31.93
N ASP A 82 -17.67 0.42 31.52
CA ASP A 82 -18.91 1.09 31.88
C ASP A 82 -19.06 1.24 33.40
N ASP A 83 -19.14 2.48 33.89
CA ASP A 83 -19.79 2.75 35.16
C ASP A 83 -21.30 2.84 34.90
N ARG A 84 -21.97 1.69 34.93
CA ARG A 84 -23.35 1.65 35.43
C ARG A 84 -23.30 2.03 36.91
N ALA A 85 -23.24 3.32 37.20
CA ALA A 85 -23.61 3.83 38.51
C ALA A 85 -25.14 3.69 38.62
N GLY A 86 -25.56 2.63 39.31
CA GLY A 86 -26.91 2.59 39.86
C GLY A 86 -27.09 3.75 40.83
N ASN A 87 -28.18 4.50 40.62
CA ASN A 87 -29.19 4.78 41.63
C ASN A 87 -30.47 5.21 40.91
#